data_AF-A0A2E8KVD7-F1
#
_entry.id   AF-A0A2E8KVD7-F1
#
_cell.length_a   1.000
_cell.length_b   1.000
_cell.length_c   1.000
_cell.angle_alpha   90.00
_cell.angle_beta   90.00
_cell.angle_gamma   90.00
#
_symmetry.space_group_name_H-M   'P 1'
#
loop_
_entity.id
_entity.type
_entity.pdbx_description
1 polymer ?
#
loop_
_entity_poly.entity_id
_entity_poly.type
_entity_poly.pdbx_seq_one_letter_code
_entity_poly.pdbx_strand_id
1 'polypeptide(L)'
;MNLKNLLVITLLFFASFIYSVNEEAILAKDFPRKISDYSFFTDGTDQVPHENLLPYELISPLFSDYSYKKRFVYVPNGKAGTYKEDWVYDFPVGSALVKTFYFPVDERNLHLGNKLLETRVLLRQEDGWKAVSYAWNEEQTEAFIKIAGKTIYADWLDLTGQKRNVRYRVPNVNQCKECHSANDKITPIGPKPTNLNKLLDYKEGTFNQLSFLLSKGYIDQIDQNLRKIVDWRDESQTLDARARSYLAINCGHCHSKTGVANSTGLYLDLRENKDVHLGIFKSPVATGRGSGGLKYSIVPGRAEESILLYRMRSTDPGIMMPESGRALIHKEAVKLIEDWINDMES
;
A
#
# COMPACT_ATOMS: atom_id res chain seq x y z
N MET A 1 -3.26 -13.35 -75.81
CA MET A 1 -2.43 -12.31 -75.18
C MET A 1 -3.22 -11.72 -74.02
N ASN A 2 -2.70 -11.88 -72.79
CA ASN A 2 -3.04 -11.20 -71.53
C ASN A 2 -4.48 -11.20 -70.99
N LEU A 3 -4.70 -12.02 -69.95
CA LEU A 3 -5.49 -11.65 -68.77
C LEU A 3 -5.15 -12.58 -67.59
N LYS A 4 -3.96 -12.43 -67.00
CA LYS A 4 -3.60 -13.09 -65.73
C LYS A 4 -2.82 -12.11 -64.87
N ASN A 5 -3.17 -12.09 -63.59
CA ASN A 5 -2.52 -11.42 -62.46
C ASN A 5 -3.07 -10.04 -62.10
N LEU A 6 -4.34 -10.01 -61.66
CA LEU A 6 -4.74 -9.08 -60.62
C LEU A 6 -4.64 -9.81 -59.28
N LEU A 7 -3.43 -9.78 -58.70
CA LEU A 7 -3.16 -10.31 -57.38
C LEU A 7 -3.76 -9.32 -56.37
N VAL A 8 -4.96 -9.61 -55.89
CA VAL A 8 -5.56 -8.91 -54.75
C VAL A 8 -4.76 -9.35 -53.52
N ILE A 9 -3.75 -8.57 -53.15
CA ILE A 9 -3.10 -8.67 -51.84
C ILE A 9 -4.08 -8.03 -50.84
N THR A 10 -5.00 -8.84 -50.34
CA THR A 10 -5.75 -8.50 -49.13
C THR A 10 -4.76 -8.58 -47.98
N LEU A 11 -4.13 -7.46 -47.64
CA LEU A 11 -3.39 -7.31 -46.39
C LEU A 11 -4.42 -7.41 -45.25
N LEU A 12 -4.67 -8.64 -44.79
CA LEU A 12 -5.24 -8.87 -43.47
C LEU A 12 -4.19 -8.40 -42.47
N PHE A 13 -4.22 -7.10 -42.15
CA PHE A 13 -3.77 -6.62 -40.86
C PHE A 13 -4.66 -7.31 -39.81
N PHE A 14 -4.29 -8.54 -39.43
CA PHE A 14 -4.55 -8.99 -38.07
C PHE A 14 -3.75 -8.03 -37.19
N ALA A 15 -4.37 -6.90 -36.86
CA ALA A 15 -4.00 -6.16 -35.67
C ALA A 15 -4.24 -7.14 -34.53
N SER A 16 -3.20 -7.89 -34.18
CA SER A 16 -3.01 -8.34 -32.82
C SER A 16 -3.08 -7.06 -32.00
N PHE A 17 -4.28 -6.69 -31.52
CA PHE A 17 -4.40 -5.81 -30.37
C PHE A 17 -3.72 -6.59 -29.25
N ILE A 18 -2.39 -6.44 -29.17
CA ILE A 18 -1.66 -6.64 -27.93
C ILE A 18 -2.31 -5.59 -27.04
N TYR A 19 -3.26 -6.04 -26.21
CA TYR A 19 -4.07 -5.20 -25.34
C TYR A 19 -3.16 -4.54 -24.32
N SER A 20 -2.47 -3.47 -24.73
CA SER A 20 -1.68 -2.67 -23.80
C SER A 20 -2.59 -2.14 -22.71
N VAL A 21 -2.00 -1.86 -21.54
CA VAL A 21 -2.67 -1.03 -20.53
C VAL A 21 -3.24 0.21 -21.22
N ASN A 22 -4.51 0.52 -20.93
CA ASN A 22 -5.24 1.59 -21.58
C ASN A 22 -4.77 2.96 -21.04
N GLU A 23 -3.75 3.53 -21.68
CA GLU A 23 -3.17 4.82 -21.32
C GLU A 23 -4.18 5.98 -21.43
N GLU A 24 -5.11 5.91 -22.38
CA GLU A 24 -6.19 6.89 -22.52
C GLU A 24 -7.06 6.92 -21.25
N ALA A 25 -7.41 5.74 -20.71
CA ALA A 25 -8.15 5.63 -19.47
C ALA A 25 -7.36 6.14 -18.24
N ILE A 26 -6.03 6.01 -18.23
CA ILE A 26 -5.17 6.54 -17.16
C ILE A 26 -5.12 8.07 -17.19
N LEU A 27 -5.03 8.65 -18.38
CA LEU A 27 -4.92 10.10 -18.60
C LEU A 27 -6.28 10.81 -18.66
N ALA A 28 -7.38 10.06 -18.73
CA ALA A 28 -8.73 10.61 -18.74
C ALA A 28 -9.01 11.50 -17.52
N LYS A 29 -9.80 12.55 -17.74
CA LYS A 29 -10.20 13.48 -16.68
C LYS A 29 -11.01 12.78 -15.58
N ASP A 30 -11.91 11.90 -15.99
CA ASP A 30 -12.78 11.13 -15.12
C ASP A 30 -12.31 9.68 -15.04
N PHE A 31 -12.43 9.08 -13.86
CA PHE A 31 -12.11 7.68 -13.67
C PHE A 31 -13.11 6.77 -14.41
N PRO A 32 -12.63 5.75 -15.16
CA PRO A 32 -13.47 4.67 -15.66
C PRO A 32 -14.38 4.06 -14.61
N ARG A 33 -15.54 3.54 -15.03
CA ARG A 33 -16.52 2.95 -14.10
C ARG A 33 -16.11 1.56 -13.62
N LYS A 34 -15.34 0.83 -14.43
CA LYS A 34 -14.88 -0.53 -14.14
C LYS A 34 -13.36 -0.60 -14.08
N ILE A 35 -12.82 -1.58 -13.35
CA ILE A 35 -11.37 -1.80 -13.33
C ILE A 35 -10.86 -2.39 -14.65
N SER A 36 -11.69 -3.19 -15.34
CA SER A 36 -11.38 -3.79 -16.64
C SER A 36 -11.15 -2.76 -17.75
N ASP A 37 -11.75 -1.57 -17.65
CA ASP A 37 -11.61 -0.48 -18.64
C ASP A 37 -10.16 0.03 -18.76
N TYR A 38 -9.32 -0.17 -17.73
CA TYR A 38 -7.90 0.18 -17.78
C TYR A 38 -7.02 -0.88 -18.45
N SER A 39 -7.54 -2.09 -18.67
CA SER A 39 -6.76 -3.23 -19.18
C SER A 39 -5.50 -3.52 -18.35
N PHE A 40 -5.55 -3.27 -17.04
CA PHE A 40 -4.47 -3.60 -16.10
C PHE A 40 -4.21 -5.11 -16.02
N PHE A 41 -5.26 -5.92 -16.13
CA PHE A 41 -5.20 -7.36 -15.96
C PHE A 41 -5.66 -8.06 -17.24
N THR A 42 -4.95 -9.12 -17.63
CA THR A 42 -5.44 -10.05 -18.66
C THR A 42 -6.49 -11.00 -18.10
N ASP A 43 -6.42 -11.28 -16.80
CA ASP A 43 -7.47 -11.92 -16.01
C ASP A 43 -7.67 -11.12 -14.72
N GLY A 44 -8.82 -10.45 -14.62
CA GLY A 44 -9.16 -9.64 -13.47
C GLY A 44 -9.41 -10.47 -12.21
N THR A 45 -10.11 -11.59 -12.32
CA THR A 45 -10.50 -12.44 -11.17
C THR A 45 -9.27 -13.04 -10.49
N ASP A 46 -8.36 -13.59 -11.28
CA ASP A 46 -7.10 -14.15 -10.76
C ASP A 46 -6.01 -13.10 -10.53
N GLN A 47 -6.29 -11.85 -10.95
CA GLN A 47 -5.37 -10.72 -10.91
C GLN A 47 -4.07 -11.03 -11.66
N VAL A 48 -4.19 -11.65 -12.84
CA VAL A 48 -3.07 -11.88 -13.76
C VAL A 48 -2.77 -10.56 -14.46
N PRO A 49 -1.63 -9.91 -14.16
CA PRO A 49 -1.34 -8.59 -14.70
C PRO A 49 -1.00 -8.66 -16.18
N HIS A 50 -1.29 -7.57 -16.90
CA HIS A 50 -0.67 -7.29 -18.19
C HIS A 50 0.87 -7.31 -18.06
N GLU A 51 1.60 -7.62 -19.14
CA GLU A 51 3.08 -7.72 -19.11
C GLU A 51 3.76 -6.42 -18.65
N ASN A 52 3.18 -5.28 -19.00
CA ASN A 52 3.61 -3.94 -18.59
C ASN A 52 3.00 -3.52 -17.24
N LEU A 53 2.41 -4.41 -16.46
CA LEU A 53 1.94 -4.12 -15.11
C LEU A 53 2.76 -4.95 -14.12
N LEU A 54 3.84 -4.37 -13.59
CA LEU A 54 4.79 -5.13 -12.80
C LEU A 54 4.34 -5.27 -11.35
N PRO A 55 4.34 -6.49 -10.78
CA PRO A 55 4.07 -6.68 -9.37
C PRO A 55 5.21 -6.14 -8.52
N TYR A 56 4.88 -5.67 -7.33
CA TYR A 56 5.85 -5.33 -6.29
C TYR A 56 5.33 -5.69 -4.91
N GLU A 57 6.23 -5.88 -3.96
CA GLU A 57 5.90 -6.13 -2.57
C GLU A 57 6.62 -5.16 -1.64
N LEU A 58 6.04 -4.96 -0.46
CA LEU A 58 6.73 -4.22 0.61
C LEU A 58 7.37 -5.22 1.55
N ILE A 59 8.57 -4.92 2.05
CA ILE A 59 9.24 -5.70 3.11
C ILE A 59 8.30 -5.88 4.32
N SER A 60 7.76 -4.77 4.82
CA SER A 60 6.73 -4.73 5.84
C SER A 60 5.45 -4.13 5.24
N PRO A 61 4.33 -4.86 5.13
CA PRO A 61 3.10 -4.30 4.59
C PRO A 61 2.32 -3.49 5.65
N LEU A 62 1.66 -2.42 5.20
CA LEU A 62 0.64 -1.72 5.99
C LEU A 62 -0.47 -2.68 6.42
N PHE A 63 -0.86 -2.63 7.70
CA PHE A 63 -2.01 -3.32 8.25
C PHE A 63 -3.32 -2.72 7.73
N SER A 64 -4.27 -3.59 7.39
CA SER A 64 -5.64 -3.19 6.99
C SER A 64 -6.57 -4.36 7.28
N ASP A 65 -6.93 -4.56 8.55
CA ASP A 65 -7.82 -5.65 8.98
C ASP A 65 -7.40 -7.05 8.53
N TYR A 66 -6.09 -7.34 8.62
CA TYR A 66 -5.49 -8.61 8.16
C TYR A 66 -5.66 -8.90 6.65
N SER A 67 -6.26 -8.00 5.86
CA SER A 67 -6.37 -8.19 4.41
C SER A 67 -5.01 -8.28 3.74
N TYR A 68 -4.90 -9.23 2.81
CA TYR A 68 -3.77 -9.40 1.92
C TYR A 68 -3.86 -8.41 0.77
N LYS A 69 -2.73 -8.15 0.12
CA LYS A 69 -2.59 -7.04 -0.84
C LYS A 69 -1.72 -7.44 -2.02
N LYS A 70 -2.31 -7.57 -3.21
CA LYS A 70 -1.56 -7.59 -4.47
C LYS A 70 -1.28 -6.14 -4.88
N ARG A 71 -0.06 -5.82 -5.29
CA ARG A 71 0.32 -4.46 -5.70
C ARG A 71 1.05 -4.50 -7.01
N PHE A 72 0.78 -3.50 -7.82
CA PHE A 72 1.35 -3.38 -9.15
C PHE A 72 1.68 -1.93 -9.47
N VAL A 73 2.66 -1.76 -10.36
CA VAL A 73 3.08 -0.46 -10.90
C VAL A 73 3.08 -0.54 -12.42
N TYR A 74 2.53 0.50 -13.04
CA TYR A 74 2.63 0.77 -14.47
C TYR A 74 3.39 2.08 -14.65
N VAL A 75 4.38 2.08 -15.54
CA VAL A 75 5.11 3.28 -15.97
C VAL A 75 5.05 3.34 -17.50
N PRO A 76 4.67 4.49 -18.09
CA PRO A 76 4.64 4.63 -19.54
C PRO A 76 5.98 4.33 -20.18
N ASN A 77 5.94 3.70 -21.36
CA ASN A 77 7.14 3.31 -22.09
C ASN A 77 8.08 4.51 -22.34
N GLY A 78 9.39 4.28 -22.15
CA GLY A 78 10.42 5.31 -22.33
C GLY A 78 10.48 6.38 -21.24
N LYS A 79 9.69 6.25 -20.16
CA LYS A 79 9.78 7.09 -18.97
C LYS A 79 10.16 6.25 -17.76
N ALA A 80 10.72 6.89 -16.74
CA ALA A 80 11.15 6.24 -15.50
C ALA A 80 10.79 7.12 -14.29
N GLY A 81 10.52 6.49 -13.16
CA GLY A 81 10.40 7.20 -11.88
C GLY A 81 11.77 7.65 -11.38
N THR A 82 11.89 8.93 -11.05
CA THR A 82 13.16 9.50 -10.57
C THR A 82 13.37 9.23 -9.09
N TYR A 83 14.54 8.73 -8.73
CA TYR A 83 14.90 8.51 -7.33
C TYR A 83 14.78 9.78 -6.49
N LYS A 84 14.25 9.62 -5.28
CA LYS A 84 14.16 10.65 -4.24
C LYS A 84 14.52 10.02 -2.91
N GLU A 85 15.46 10.62 -2.19
CA GLU A 85 15.86 10.16 -0.86
C GLU A 85 14.65 10.16 0.08
N ASP A 86 14.40 9.02 0.75
CA ASP A 86 13.28 8.74 1.68
C ASP A 86 11.86 8.99 1.18
N TRP A 87 11.73 9.20 -0.11
CA TRP A 87 10.46 9.42 -0.74
C TRP A 87 10.12 8.26 -1.67
N VAL A 88 8.89 8.26 -2.15
CA VAL A 88 8.53 7.40 -3.28
C VAL A 88 9.24 7.93 -4.52
N TYR A 89 9.59 7.04 -5.45
CA TYR A 89 10.05 7.47 -6.77
C TYR A 89 9.09 8.50 -7.38
N ASP A 90 9.64 9.54 -7.97
CA ASP A 90 8.84 10.56 -8.66
C ASP A 90 8.39 9.99 -10.01
N PHE A 91 7.33 9.19 -9.98
CA PHE A 91 6.80 8.55 -11.17
C PHE A 91 6.24 9.59 -12.15
N PRO A 92 6.44 9.39 -13.47
CA PRO A 92 6.04 10.33 -14.51
C PRO A 92 4.52 10.35 -14.72
N VAL A 93 4.02 11.41 -15.38
CA VAL A 93 2.64 11.49 -15.85
C VAL A 93 2.32 10.30 -16.78
N GLY A 94 1.18 9.66 -16.50
CA GLY A 94 0.74 8.41 -17.12
C GLY A 94 1.04 7.16 -16.27
N SER A 95 1.76 7.28 -15.16
CA SER A 95 1.96 6.14 -14.25
C SER A 95 0.71 5.78 -13.44
N ALA A 96 0.59 4.50 -13.10
CA ALA A 96 -0.46 4.01 -12.22
C ALA A 96 0.12 3.10 -11.12
N LEU A 97 -0.40 3.25 -9.90
CA LEU A 97 -0.19 2.28 -8.82
C LEU A 97 -1.52 1.62 -8.50
N VAL A 98 -1.55 0.30 -8.65
CA VAL A 98 -2.76 -0.52 -8.49
C VAL A 98 -2.57 -1.41 -7.27
N LYS A 99 -3.57 -1.48 -6.39
CA LYS A 99 -3.51 -2.31 -5.19
C LYS A 99 -4.85 -2.99 -4.95
N THR A 100 -4.86 -4.31 -4.95
CA THR A 100 -6.06 -5.12 -4.69
C THR A 100 -5.99 -5.74 -3.31
N PHE A 101 -7.00 -5.47 -2.49
CA PHE A 101 -7.19 -6.02 -1.16
C PHE A 101 -8.08 -7.26 -1.24
N TYR A 102 -7.68 -8.31 -0.54
CA TYR A 102 -8.40 -9.58 -0.54
C TYR A 102 -8.22 -10.31 0.78
N PHE A 103 -9.11 -11.27 1.04
CA PHE A 103 -8.87 -12.33 2.00
C PHE A 103 -8.69 -13.66 1.25
N PRO A 104 -7.69 -14.49 1.59
CA PRO A 104 -7.71 -15.87 1.14
C PRO A 104 -8.93 -16.59 1.74
N VAL A 105 -9.46 -17.60 1.06
CA VAL A 105 -10.53 -18.43 1.61
C VAL A 105 -10.07 -19.11 2.91
N ASP A 106 -8.82 -19.59 2.90
CA ASP A 106 -8.12 -20.17 4.04
C ASP A 106 -6.65 -19.77 4.02
N GLU A 107 -6.17 -19.07 5.04
CA GLU A 107 -4.77 -18.63 5.14
C GLU A 107 -3.79 -19.81 5.21
N ARG A 108 -4.25 -21.00 5.61
CA ARG A 108 -3.42 -22.22 5.69
C ARG A 108 -3.21 -22.86 4.31
N ASN A 109 -4.07 -22.53 3.34
CA ASN A 109 -3.95 -23.02 1.97
C ASN A 109 -4.42 -21.96 0.95
N LEU A 110 -3.46 -21.14 0.50
CA LEU A 110 -3.70 -20.04 -0.43
C LEU A 110 -4.17 -20.51 -1.84
N HIS A 111 -4.07 -21.80 -2.16
CA HIS A 111 -4.55 -22.35 -3.43
C HIS A 111 -6.08 -22.50 -3.50
N LEU A 112 -6.79 -22.39 -2.36
CA LEU A 112 -8.25 -22.43 -2.32
C LEU A 112 -8.91 -21.16 -2.87
N GLY A 113 -8.11 -20.18 -3.30
CA GLY A 113 -8.58 -18.95 -3.93
C GLY A 113 -8.73 -17.80 -2.95
N ASN A 114 -9.17 -16.67 -3.49
CA ASN A 114 -9.23 -15.38 -2.81
C ASN A 114 -10.60 -14.75 -2.98
N LYS A 115 -11.06 -14.05 -1.94
CA LYS A 115 -12.18 -13.12 -2.00
C LYS A 115 -11.64 -11.70 -2.15
N LEU A 116 -11.68 -11.18 -3.37
CA LEU A 116 -11.32 -9.80 -3.69
C LEU A 116 -12.38 -8.85 -3.12
N LEU A 117 -11.91 -7.78 -2.47
CA LEU A 117 -12.76 -6.79 -1.80
C LEU A 117 -12.76 -5.47 -2.56
N GLU A 118 -11.55 -4.96 -2.80
CA GLU A 118 -11.33 -3.62 -3.31
C GLU A 118 -10.08 -3.57 -4.18
N THR A 119 -10.13 -2.83 -5.28
CA THR A 119 -8.94 -2.38 -6.01
C THR A 119 -8.82 -0.86 -5.90
N ARG A 120 -7.72 -0.38 -5.32
CA ARG A 120 -7.36 1.05 -5.27
C ARG A 120 -6.42 1.38 -6.41
N VAL A 121 -6.69 2.50 -7.06
CA VAL A 121 -5.88 3.02 -8.17
C VAL A 121 -5.42 4.43 -7.82
N LEU A 122 -4.11 4.65 -7.90
CA LEU A 122 -3.52 5.99 -7.91
C LEU A 122 -3.00 6.26 -9.32
N LEU A 123 -3.51 7.31 -9.97
CA LEU A 123 -3.09 7.74 -11.31
C LEU A 123 -2.24 9.00 -11.19
N ARG A 124 -1.08 9.02 -11.84
CA ARG A 124 -0.24 10.21 -11.95
C ARG A 124 -0.70 11.02 -13.17
N GLN A 125 -1.50 12.05 -12.92
CA GLN A 125 -1.96 13.01 -13.92
C GLN A 125 -1.07 14.26 -13.92
N GLU A 126 -1.29 15.18 -14.87
CA GLU A 126 -0.51 16.42 -15.00
C GLU A 126 -0.54 17.28 -13.72
N ASP A 127 -1.71 17.37 -13.09
CA ASP A 127 -1.97 18.17 -11.89
C ASP A 127 -1.59 17.47 -10.57
N GLY A 128 -1.23 16.19 -10.60
CA GLY A 128 -0.84 15.44 -9.40
C GLY A 128 -1.28 13.98 -9.41
N TRP A 129 -1.22 13.35 -8.24
CA TRP A 129 -1.81 12.02 -8.04
C TRP A 129 -3.30 12.13 -7.76
N LYS A 130 -4.10 11.30 -8.44
CA LYS A 130 -5.53 11.14 -8.15
C LYS A 130 -5.82 9.73 -7.70
N ALA A 131 -6.68 9.60 -6.68
CA ALA A 131 -6.98 8.34 -6.02
C ALA A 131 -8.44 7.96 -6.21
N VAL A 132 -8.68 6.67 -6.46
CA VAL A 132 -10.02 6.10 -6.55
C VAL A 132 -10.04 4.66 -6.06
N SER A 133 -11.20 4.23 -5.58
CA SER A 133 -11.48 2.88 -5.12
C SER A 133 -12.55 2.22 -5.97
N TYR A 134 -12.32 0.95 -6.32
CA TYR A 134 -13.27 0.07 -6.98
C TYR A 134 -13.60 -1.09 -6.04
N ALA A 135 -14.89 -1.39 -5.85
CA ALA A 135 -15.31 -2.53 -5.04
C ALA A 135 -15.73 -3.69 -5.94
N TRP A 136 -15.22 -4.88 -5.63
CA TRP A 136 -15.56 -6.11 -6.32
C TRP A 136 -17.04 -6.49 -6.08
N ASN A 137 -17.66 -7.07 -7.10
CA ASN A 137 -19.00 -7.64 -7.01
C ASN A 137 -18.98 -9.01 -6.30
N GLU A 138 -20.16 -9.50 -5.93
CA GLU A 138 -20.29 -10.77 -5.20
C GLU A 138 -19.90 -11.97 -6.07
N GLU A 139 -20.09 -11.86 -7.38
CA GLU A 139 -19.72 -12.87 -8.37
C GLU A 139 -18.20 -12.95 -8.61
N GLN A 140 -17.40 -12.00 -8.08
CA GLN A 140 -15.94 -11.96 -8.22
C GLN A 140 -15.47 -11.86 -9.68
N THR A 141 -16.21 -11.11 -10.51
CA THR A 141 -15.93 -10.96 -11.95
C THR A 141 -15.56 -9.54 -12.35
N GLU A 142 -15.93 -8.53 -11.56
CA GLU A 142 -15.68 -7.13 -11.90
C GLU A 142 -15.62 -6.25 -10.65
N ALA A 143 -14.85 -5.16 -10.73
CA ALA A 143 -14.83 -4.12 -9.70
C ALA A 143 -15.36 -2.79 -10.23
N PHE A 144 -16.30 -2.19 -9.48
CA PHE A 144 -16.97 -0.96 -9.87
C PHE A 144 -16.57 0.20 -8.97
N ILE A 145 -16.39 1.38 -9.56
CA ILE A 145 -16.03 2.60 -8.85
C ILE A 145 -16.94 2.89 -7.66
N LYS A 146 -16.37 3.31 -6.53
CA LYS A 146 -17.09 3.67 -5.29
C LYS A 146 -16.63 5.02 -4.75
N ILE A 147 -17.13 6.11 -5.36
CA ILE A 147 -16.84 7.48 -4.92
C ILE A 147 -17.24 7.72 -3.46
N ALA A 148 -18.41 7.23 -3.05
CA ALA A 148 -18.94 7.34 -1.68
C ALA A 148 -18.41 6.25 -0.72
N GLY A 149 -17.50 5.38 -1.17
CA GLY A 149 -17.07 4.20 -0.43
C GLY A 149 -18.10 3.07 -0.44
N LYS A 150 -17.80 1.98 0.26
CA LYS A 150 -18.67 0.80 0.42
C LYS A 150 -18.31 0.08 1.72
N THR A 151 -19.31 -0.47 2.41
CA THR A 151 -19.06 -1.48 3.45
C THR A 151 -19.20 -2.87 2.84
N ILE A 152 -18.22 -3.74 3.10
CA ILE A 152 -18.23 -5.15 2.71
C ILE A 152 -18.12 -5.99 3.98
N TYR A 153 -19.08 -6.88 4.21
CA TYR A 153 -18.94 -7.88 5.27
C TYR A 153 -18.15 -9.06 4.72
N ALA A 154 -17.00 -9.32 5.32
CA ALA A 154 -16.07 -10.33 4.86
C ALA A 154 -15.70 -11.27 6.00
N ASP A 155 -15.40 -12.51 5.64
CA ASP A 155 -14.99 -13.58 6.53
C ASP A 155 -13.93 -14.43 5.84
N TRP A 156 -13.07 -15.05 6.65
CA TRP A 156 -11.99 -15.93 6.21
C TRP A 156 -11.57 -16.88 7.32
N LEU A 157 -10.82 -17.93 6.99
CA LEU A 157 -10.15 -18.78 7.98
C LEU A 157 -8.72 -18.29 8.17
N ASP A 158 -8.37 -17.94 9.41
CA ASP A 158 -7.02 -17.48 9.74
C ASP A 158 -6.00 -18.64 9.78
N LEU A 159 -4.72 -18.33 9.95
CA LEU A 159 -3.63 -19.33 10.07
C LEU A 159 -3.86 -20.39 11.15
N THR A 160 -4.71 -20.14 12.16
CA THR A 160 -5.06 -21.12 13.20
C THR A 160 -6.28 -21.97 12.82
N GLY A 161 -6.91 -21.70 11.67
CA GLY A 161 -8.15 -22.32 11.22
C GLY A 161 -9.40 -21.73 11.85
N GLN A 162 -9.29 -20.61 12.57
CA GLN A 162 -10.44 -19.95 13.17
C GLN A 162 -11.13 -19.05 12.15
N LYS A 163 -12.47 -19.11 12.12
CA LYS A 163 -13.26 -18.20 11.32
C LYS A 163 -13.20 -16.78 11.89
N ARG A 164 -12.69 -15.85 11.10
CA ARG A 164 -12.69 -14.42 11.36
C ARG A 164 -13.78 -13.74 10.55
N ASN A 165 -14.24 -12.59 11.04
CA ASN A 165 -15.12 -11.70 10.29
C ASN A 165 -14.71 -10.25 10.50
N VAL A 166 -15.02 -9.42 9.53
CA VAL A 166 -14.80 -7.98 9.61
C VAL A 166 -15.83 -7.22 8.79
N ARG A 167 -16.20 -6.04 9.30
CA ARG A 167 -16.90 -5.01 8.53
C ARG A 167 -15.85 -4.17 7.78
N TYR A 168 -15.40 -4.67 6.63
CA TYR A 168 -14.41 -4.00 5.80
C TYR A 168 -14.98 -2.71 5.20
N ARG A 169 -14.20 -1.62 5.24
CA ARG A 169 -14.60 -0.32 4.69
C ARG A 169 -13.73 0.04 3.50
N VAL A 170 -14.34 0.05 2.31
CA VAL A 170 -13.80 0.69 1.12
C VAL A 170 -13.89 2.20 1.33
N PRO A 171 -12.76 2.93 1.36
CA PRO A 171 -12.76 4.37 1.60
C PRO A 171 -13.47 5.12 0.47
N ASN A 172 -14.05 6.26 0.81
CA ASN A 172 -14.47 7.25 -0.17
C ASN A 172 -13.25 8.07 -0.67
N VAL A 173 -13.44 8.86 -1.74
CA VAL A 173 -12.34 9.64 -2.35
C VAL A 173 -11.69 10.63 -1.38
N ASN A 174 -12.47 11.21 -0.46
CA ASN A 174 -11.93 12.14 0.54
C ASN A 174 -11.11 11.42 1.61
N GLN A 175 -11.53 10.22 2.01
CA GLN A 175 -10.82 9.37 2.97
C GLN A 175 -9.47 8.90 2.45
N CYS A 176 -9.28 8.81 1.13
CA CYS A 176 -7.95 8.56 0.56
C CYS A 176 -6.94 9.63 1.00
N LYS A 177 -7.36 10.89 1.11
CA LYS A 177 -6.48 12.01 1.51
C LYS A 177 -6.06 11.94 2.98
N GLU A 178 -6.84 11.29 3.84
CA GLU A 178 -6.52 11.17 5.28
C GLU A 178 -5.17 10.47 5.49
N CYS A 179 -4.83 9.48 4.65
CA CYS A 179 -3.54 8.80 4.70
C CYS A 179 -2.54 9.29 3.64
N HIS A 180 -3.04 9.69 2.46
CA HIS A 180 -2.17 10.02 1.32
C HIS A 180 -1.81 11.51 1.23
N SER A 181 -2.23 12.37 2.16
CA SER A 181 -1.84 13.79 2.13
C SER A 181 -0.43 14.00 2.69
N ALA A 182 0.44 14.62 1.90
CA ALA A 182 1.70 15.19 2.36
C ALA A 182 1.89 16.58 1.74
N ASN A 183 2.17 17.59 2.57
CA ASN A 183 2.20 19.01 2.14
C ASN A 183 0.96 19.38 1.30
N ASP A 184 -0.22 18.97 1.76
CA ASP A 184 -1.53 19.20 1.13
C ASP A 184 -1.71 18.62 -0.29
N LYS A 185 -0.85 17.67 -0.67
CA LYS A 185 -0.92 16.94 -1.95
C LYS A 185 -1.08 15.45 -1.72
N ILE A 186 -1.86 14.80 -2.59
CA ILE A 186 -1.93 13.33 -2.60
C ILE A 186 -0.59 12.79 -3.07
N THR A 187 0.01 11.90 -2.28
CA THR A 187 1.25 11.18 -2.60
C THR A 187 1.08 9.69 -2.34
N PRO A 188 1.71 8.80 -3.14
CA PRO A 188 1.85 7.41 -2.76
C PRO A 188 2.70 7.28 -1.48
N ILE A 189 2.51 6.16 -0.78
CA ILE A 189 3.18 5.89 0.50
C ILE A 189 4.17 4.73 0.37
N GLY A 190 3.70 3.60 -0.17
CA GLY A 190 4.39 2.31 -0.12
C GLY A 190 5.66 2.18 -0.96
N PRO A 191 5.69 2.57 -2.26
CA PRO A 191 6.78 2.24 -3.17
C PRO A 191 8.01 3.16 -3.00
N LYS A 192 8.49 3.27 -1.76
CA LYS A 192 9.77 3.87 -1.42
C LYS A 192 10.88 2.85 -1.67
N PRO A 193 12.07 3.26 -2.17
CA PRO A 193 13.18 2.35 -2.39
C PRO A 193 13.49 1.45 -1.18
N THR A 194 13.51 2.02 0.03
CA THR A 194 13.77 1.28 1.28
C THR A 194 12.75 0.19 1.58
N ASN A 195 11.47 0.38 1.21
CA ASN A 195 10.42 -0.63 1.37
C ASN A 195 10.48 -1.73 0.30
N LEU A 196 11.16 -1.46 -0.81
CA LEU A 196 11.20 -2.33 -1.97
C LEU A 196 12.49 -3.17 -2.05
N ASN A 197 13.46 -3.00 -1.15
CA ASN A 197 14.72 -3.75 -1.25
C ASN A 197 14.60 -5.22 -0.75
N LYS A 198 13.87 -6.07 -1.49
CA LYS A 198 13.72 -7.52 -1.24
C LYS A 198 13.66 -8.33 -2.53
N LEU A 199 13.85 -9.63 -2.40
CA LEU A 199 13.61 -10.59 -3.47
C LEU A 199 12.11 -10.76 -3.73
N LEU A 200 11.73 -10.88 -5.00
CA LEU A 200 10.39 -11.20 -5.47
C LEU A 200 10.46 -12.15 -6.66
N ASP A 201 9.50 -13.06 -6.74
CA ASP A 201 9.37 -14.00 -7.85
C ASP A 201 8.62 -13.34 -9.02
N TYR A 202 9.27 -13.32 -10.18
CA TYR A 202 8.71 -12.90 -11.46
C TYR A 202 8.62 -14.09 -12.41
N LYS A 203 7.96 -13.91 -13.56
CA LYS A 203 7.86 -14.97 -14.59
C LYS A 203 9.25 -15.41 -15.09
N GLU A 204 10.20 -14.49 -15.10
CA GLU A 204 11.57 -14.69 -15.55
C GLU A 204 12.50 -15.28 -14.46
N GLY A 205 12.04 -15.38 -13.21
CA GLY A 205 12.81 -15.86 -12.06
C GLY A 205 12.73 -14.94 -10.85
N THR A 206 13.52 -15.25 -9.82
CA THR A 206 13.59 -14.47 -8.58
C THR A 206 14.63 -13.37 -8.68
N PHE A 207 14.23 -12.12 -8.45
CA PHE A 207 15.11 -10.96 -8.53
C PHE A 207 14.92 -10.05 -7.32
N ASN A 208 15.95 -9.26 -6.99
CA ASN A 208 15.71 -8.07 -6.18
C ASN A 208 14.79 -7.13 -6.98
N GLN A 209 13.63 -6.78 -6.42
CA GLN A 209 12.62 -6.05 -7.18
C GLN A 209 13.06 -4.65 -7.61
N LEU A 210 13.96 -3.97 -6.88
CA LEU A 210 14.51 -2.70 -7.34
C LEU A 210 15.36 -2.90 -8.60
N SER A 211 16.26 -3.89 -8.58
CA SER A 211 17.08 -4.23 -9.76
C SER A 211 16.23 -4.66 -10.95
N PHE A 212 15.11 -5.36 -10.70
CA PHE A 212 14.16 -5.74 -11.74
C PHE A 212 13.41 -4.51 -12.31
N LEU A 213 12.92 -3.61 -11.46
CA LEU A 213 12.29 -2.37 -11.91
C LEU A 213 13.25 -1.48 -12.71
N LEU A 214 14.52 -1.41 -12.30
CA LEU A 214 15.56 -0.69 -13.03
C LEU A 214 15.83 -1.32 -14.41
N SER A 215 15.95 -2.66 -14.49
CA SER A 215 16.21 -3.35 -15.77
C SER A 215 15.04 -3.25 -16.75
N LYS A 216 13.81 -3.08 -16.24
CA LYS A 216 12.61 -2.79 -17.03
C LYS A 216 12.40 -1.31 -17.33
N GLY A 217 13.28 -0.42 -16.86
CA GLY A 217 13.23 1.02 -17.09
C GLY A 217 12.14 1.77 -16.30
N TYR A 218 11.56 1.16 -15.26
CA TYR A 218 10.49 1.79 -14.45
C TYR A 218 11.02 2.80 -13.43
N ILE A 219 12.30 2.70 -13.10
CA ILE A 219 13.03 3.63 -12.24
C ILE A 219 14.36 3.96 -12.91
N ASP A 220 14.91 5.14 -12.61
CA ASP A 220 16.14 5.62 -13.23
C ASP A 220 17.41 5.12 -12.53
N GLN A 221 17.35 4.96 -11.21
CA GLN A 221 18.48 4.54 -10.40
C GLN A 221 18.05 3.89 -9.08
N ILE A 222 19.02 3.24 -8.45
CA ILE A 222 18.92 2.68 -7.10
C ILE A 222 20.06 3.27 -6.30
N ASP A 223 19.75 3.96 -5.20
CA ASP A 223 20.76 4.40 -4.25
C ASP A 223 21.44 3.17 -3.61
N GLN A 224 22.76 3.22 -3.45
CA GLN A 224 23.52 2.11 -2.89
C GLN A 224 23.49 2.09 -1.35
N ASN A 225 23.10 3.21 -0.73
CA ASN A 225 23.09 3.40 0.72
C ASN A 225 21.67 3.39 1.31
N LEU A 226 20.77 2.60 0.74
CA LEU A 226 19.40 2.48 1.24
C LEU A 226 19.40 2.03 2.70
N ARG A 227 18.69 2.80 3.53
CA ARG A 227 18.47 2.42 4.92
C ARG A 227 17.74 1.08 5.00
N LYS A 228 18.21 0.22 5.91
CA LYS A 228 17.63 -1.11 6.13
C LYS A 228 16.25 -0.98 6.78
N ILE A 229 15.21 -1.42 6.08
CA ILE A 229 13.91 -1.79 6.63
C ILE A 229 13.89 -3.30 6.76
N VAL A 230 13.26 -3.81 7.82
CA VAL A 230 13.09 -5.24 8.04
C VAL A 230 11.63 -5.64 8.00
N ASP A 231 11.37 -6.91 7.74
CA ASP A 231 10.04 -7.47 7.98
C ASP A 231 9.84 -7.47 9.50
N TRP A 232 8.82 -6.76 9.99
CA TRP A 232 8.55 -6.70 11.43
C TRP A 232 8.23 -8.07 12.05
N ARG A 233 7.91 -9.07 11.22
CA ARG A 233 7.67 -10.46 11.61
C ARG A 233 8.93 -11.33 11.65
N ASP A 234 10.04 -10.86 11.09
CA ASP A 234 11.31 -11.60 11.08
C ASP A 234 11.99 -11.50 12.46
N GLU A 235 11.80 -12.54 13.28
CA GLU A 235 12.33 -12.61 14.65
C GLU A 235 13.86 -12.75 14.72
N SER A 236 14.54 -12.98 13.58
CA SER A 236 16.01 -12.92 13.53
C SER A 236 16.56 -11.49 13.60
N GLN A 237 15.71 -10.48 13.39
CA GLN A 237 16.08 -9.07 13.52
C GLN A 237 15.83 -8.56 14.94
N THR A 238 16.54 -7.50 15.33
CA THR A 238 16.38 -6.90 16.65
C THR A 238 14.96 -6.35 16.86
N LEU A 239 14.52 -6.36 18.12
CA LEU A 239 13.20 -5.84 18.52
C LEU A 239 13.00 -4.38 18.06
N ASP A 240 14.01 -3.53 18.25
CA ASP A 240 13.97 -2.14 17.78
C ASP A 240 13.81 -2.04 16.26
N ALA A 241 14.60 -2.79 15.48
CA ALA A 241 14.51 -2.73 14.01
C ALA A 241 13.11 -3.14 13.52
N ARG A 242 12.51 -4.18 14.13
CA ARG A 242 11.15 -4.65 13.82
C ARG A 242 10.10 -3.61 14.19
N ALA A 243 10.14 -3.07 15.40
CA ALA A 243 9.20 -2.07 15.90
C ALA A 243 9.26 -0.77 15.07
N ARG A 244 10.47 -0.27 14.83
CA ARG A 244 10.74 0.92 14.00
C ARG A 244 10.27 0.73 12.56
N SER A 245 10.48 -0.44 11.97
CA SER A 245 9.98 -0.75 10.62
C SER A 245 8.46 -0.81 10.56
N TYR A 246 7.82 -1.39 11.58
CA TYR A 246 6.36 -1.41 11.70
C TYR A 246 5.78 0.01 11.79
N LEU A 247 6.32 0.84 12.68
CA LEU A 247 5.88 2.23 12.88
C LEU A 247 6.12 3.07 11.62
N ALA A 248 7.25 2.89 10.93
CA ALA A 248 7.57 3.64 9.71
C ALA A 248 6.53 3.44 8.62
N ILE A 249 6.10 2.20 8.35
CA ILE A 249 5.11 1.94 7.30
C ILE A 249 3.67 2.23 7.77
N ASN A 250 3.30 1.88 9.00
CA ASN A 250 1.93 1.99 9.52
C ASN A 250 1.57 3.38 10.05
N CYS A 251 2.54 4.16 10.50
CA CYS A 251 2.31 5.44 11.17
C CYS A 251 3.13 6.58 10.56
N GLY A 252 4.37 6.31 10.13
CA GLY A 252 5.34 7.33 9.71
C GLY A 252 4.95 8.14 8.48
N HIS A 253 3.96 7.72 7.68
CA HIS A 253 3.44 8.55 6.59
C HIS A 253 2.57 9.72 7.12
N CYS A 254 1.79 9.51 8.18
CA CYS A 254 1.04 10.58 8.86
C CYS A 254 1.90 11.31 9.89
N HIS A 255 2.64 10.55 10.70
CA HIS A 255 3.55 11.03 11.72
C HIS A 255 4.93 11.27 11.11
N SER A 256 5.01 12.32 10.29
CA SER A 256 6.27 12.84 9.74
C SER A 256 6.18 14.36 9.62
N LYS A 257 7.29 15.01 9.23
CA LYS A 257 7.33 16.46 9.02
C LYS A 257 6.36 16.95 7.93
N THR A 258 6.04 16.10 6.96
CA THR A 258 5.18 16.45 5.81
C THR A 258 3.78 15.86 5.91
N GLY A 259 3.56 14.87 6.78
CA GLY A 259 2.28 14.18 6.95
C GLY A 259 1.24 14.98 7.76
N VAL A 260 0.01 14.48 7.77
CA VAL A 260 -1.15 15.14 8.41
C VAL A 260 -1.03 15.32 9.92
N ALA A 261 -0.18 14.55 10.59
CA ALA A 261 0.06 14.66 12.03
C ALA A 261 1.34 15.47 12.35
N ASN A 262 1.88 16.22 11.40
CA ASN A 262 3.14 16.96 11.58
C ASN A 262 3.14 17.92 12.78
N SER A 263 2.01 18.58 13.03
CA SER A 263 1.79 19.54 14.12
C SER A 263 1.85 18.90 15.50
N THR A 264 1.72 17.57 15.60
CA THR A 264 1.87 16.85 16.86
C THR A 264 3.31 16.83 17.34
N GLY A 265 4.30 16.94 16.44
CA GLY A 265 5.71 16.74 16.74
C GLY A 265 6.10 15.28 17.03
N LEU A 266 5.19 14.31 16.80
CA LEU A 266 5.49 12.89 16.83
C LEU A 266 5.85 12.44 15.40
N TYR A 267 7.10 12.06 15.20
CA TYR A 267 7.63 11.58 13.93
C TYR A 267 8.08 10.13 14.07
N LEU A 268 7.47 9.26 13.26
CA LEU A 268 7.63 7.82 13.29
C LEU A 268 8.20 7.29 11.97
N ASP A 269 8.75 8.16 11.13
CA ASP A 269 9.58 7.73 10.01
C ASP A 269 10.89 7.12 10.51
N LEU A 270 11.51 6.31 9.65
CA LEU A 270 12.66 5.52 10.05
C LEU A 270 13.89 6.38 10.38
N ARG A 271 13.98 7.63 9.87
CA ARG A 271 15.16 8.49 10.04
C ARG A 271 15.18 9.25 11.33
N GLU A 272 14.03 9.48 11.93
CA GLU A 272 13.95 10.20 13.19
C GLU A 272 14.73 9.46 14.29
N ASN A 273 15.58 10.17 15.01
CA ASN A 273 16.41 9.61 16.08
C ASN A 273 16.39 10.48 17.33
N LYS A 274 15.64 11.57 17.33
CA LYS A 274 15.43 12.40 18.52
C LYS A 274 14.32 11.79 19.36
N ASP A 275 14.65 11.42 20.60
CA ASP A 275 13.74 10.80 21.56
C ASP A 275 12.39 11.52 21.67
N VAL A 276 12.43 12.85 21.80
CA VAL A 276 11.22 13.68 21.90
C VAL A 276 10.32 13.56 20.66
N HIS A 277 10.90 13.43 19.47
CA HIS A 277 10.11 13.26 18.23
C HIS A 277 9.63 11.82 18.06
N LEU A 278 10.37 10.82 18.56
CA LEU A 278 9.90 9.44 18.60
C LEU A 278 8.77 9.23 19.62
N GLY A 279 8.56 10.20 20.51
CA GLY A 279 7.47 10.19 21.48
C GLY A 279 7.93 9.88 22.92
N ILE A 280 9.22 9.67 23.16
CA ILE A 280 9.77 9.36 24.48
C ILE A 280 9.57 10.57 25.40
N PHE A 281 8.80 10.36 26.48
CA PHE A 281 8.36 11.39 27.42
C PHE A 281 7.76 12.65 26.76
N LYS A 282 7.25 12.49 25.54
CA LYS A 282 6.66 13.58 24.78
C LYS A 282 5.20 13.76 25.20
N SER A 283 4.84 14.93 25.72
CA SER A 283 3.45 15.21 26.06
C SER A 283 2.55 15.23 24.81
N PRO A 284 1.29 14.78 24.94
CA PRO A 284 0.33 14.81 23.85
C PRO A 284 0.01 16.26 23.45
N VAL A 285 -0.20 16.46 22.15
CA VAL A 285 -0.71 17.72 21.59
C VAL A 285 -2.09 17.43 21.03
N ALA A 286 -3.11 18.14 21.49
CA ALA A 286 -4.48 18.09 20.97
C ALA A 286 -5.10 16.67 20.85
N THR A 287 -4.69 15.71 21.70
CA THR A 287 -5.07 14.29 21.55
C THR A 287 -6.46 13.96 22.14
N GLY A 288 -7.05 14.86 22.94
CA GLY A 288 -8.39 14.70 23.51
C GLY A 288 -8.58 13.36 24.22
N ARG A 289 -9.69 12.67 23.92
CA ARG A 289 -10.01 11.33 24.46
C ARG A 289 -8.95 10.29 24.10
N GLY A 290 -8.24 10.46 22.98
CA GLY A 290 -7.20 9.54 22.55
C GLY A 290 -5.97 9.51 23.43
N SER A 291 -5.84 10.42 24.41
CA SER A 291 -4.79 10.33 25.44
C SER A 291 -5.08 9.26 26.50
N GLY A 292 -6.35 8.89 26.70
CA GLY A 292 -6.74 7.98 27.78
C GLY A 292 -6.42 8.51 29.19
N GLY A 293 -6.13 9.82 29.34
CA GLY A 293 -5.63 10.40 30.58
C GLY A 293 -4.14 10.17 30.86
N LEU A 294 -3.42 9.51 29.94
CA LEU A 294 -1.98 9.26 30.05
C LEU A 294 -1.18 10.52 29.70
N LYS A 295 0.04 10.62 30.26
CA LYS A 295 0.85 11.85 30.20
C LYS A 295 1.75 11.96 28.97
N TYR A 296 2.19 10.83 28.40
CA TYR A 296 3.24 10.82 27.38
C TYR A 296 2.94 9.85 26.24
N SER A 297 3.43 10.17 25.04
CA SER A 297 3.31 9.32 23.86
C SER A 297 3.92 7.93 24.10
N ILE A 298 5.16 7.89 24.60
CA ILE A 298 5.89 6.69 25.02
C ILE A 298 6.52 6.97 26.38
N VAL A 299 6.37 6.01 27.31
CA VAL A 299 7.04 5.96 28.61
C VAL A 299 7.98 4.74 28.58
N PRO A 300 9.30 4.94 28.41
CA PRO A 300 10.27 3.86 28.44
C PRO A 300 10.10 2.92 29.65
N GLY A 301 10.16 1.62 29.40
CA GLY A 301 9.98 0.58 30.42
C GLY A 301 8.53 0.41 30.92
N ARG A 302 7.58 1.24 30.48
CA ARG A 302 6.18 1.24 30.97
C ARG A 302 5.18 1.40 29.84
N ALA A 303 5.02 0.34 29.06
CA ALA A 303 4.14 0.36 27.89
C ALA A 303 2.67 0.67 28.23
N GLU A 304 2.18 0.22 29.39
CA GLU A 304 0.80 0.51 29.86
C GLU A 304 0.57 2.00 30.19
N GLU A 305 1.63 2.77 30.47
CA GLU A 305 1.55 4.22 30.69
C GLU A 305 1.68 5.04 29.39
N SER A 306 1.79 4.37 28.23
CA SER A 306 2.07 5.00 26.93
C SER A 306 0.83 5.20 26.06
N ILE A 307 0.59 6.45 25.63
CA ILE A 307 -0.54 6.79 24.74
C ILE A 307 -0.48 6.01 23.43
N LEU A 308 0.71 5.77 22.86
CA LEU A 308 0.86 5.04 21.60
C LEU A 308 0.19 3.66 21.68
N LEU A 309 0.50 2.88 22.72
CA LEU A 309 -0.03 1.53 22.90
C LEU A 309 -1.53 1.56 23.22
N TYR A 310 -1.97 2.50 24.07
CA TYR A 310 -3.39 2.71 24.38
C TYR A 310 -4.22 2.90 23.10
N ARG A 311 -3.75 3.75 22.18
CA ARG A 311 -4.43 4.02 20.91
C ARG A 311 -4.40 2.84 19.94
N MET A 312 -3.30 2.06 19.91
CA MET A 312 -3.21 0.85 19.08
C MET A 312 -4.19 -0.24 19.53
N ARG A 313 -4.47 -0.34 20.84
CA ARG A 313 -5.38 -1.33 21.43
C ARG A 313 -6.87 -0.97 21.31
N SER A 314 -7.20 0.25 20.90
CA SER A 314 -8.60 0.67 20.78
C SER A 314 -9.21 0.35 19.41
N THR A 315 -10.52 0.18 19.39
CA THR A 315 -11.37 0.19 18.19
C THR A 315 -12.42 1.30 18.22
N ASP A 316 -12.42 2.15 19.26
CA ASP A 316 -13.25 3.36 19.30
C ASP A 316 -12.69 4.37 18.30
N PRO A 317 -13.48 4.84 17.31
CA PRO A 317 -13.02 5.77 16.28
C PRO A 317 -12.39 7.07 16.81
N GLY A 318 -12.76 7.54 18.00
CA GLY A 318 -12.16 8.74 18.60
C GLY A 318 -10.93 8.48 19.47
N ILE A 319 -10.43 7.24 19.52
CA ILE A 319 -9.23 6.84 20.27
C ILE A 319 -8.26 6.06 19.38
N MET A 320 -8.78 5.15 18.54
CA MET A 320 -7.96 4.24 17.76
C MET A 320 -7.01 4.99 16.82
N MET A 321 -5.87 4.36 16.53
CA MET A 321 -5.01 4.74 15.42
C MET A 321 -4.71 3.55 14.50
N PRO A 322 -4.61 3.76 13.18
CA PRO A 322 -5.11 4.94 12.46
C PRO A 322 -6.63 5.13 12.65
N GLU A 323 -7.12 6.37 12.51
CA GLU A 323 -8.55 6.73 12.72
C GLU A 323 -9.47 6.14 11.63
N SER A 324 -8.90 5.76 10.50
CA SER A 324 -9.58 5.10 9.39
C SER A 324 -8.71 3.98 8.80
N GLY A 325 -9.29 3.14 7.94
CA GLY A 325 -8.57 2.04 7.27
C GLY A 325 -8.41 0.76 8.09
N ARG A 326 -8.95 0.71 9.31
CA ARG A 326 -9.11 -0.53 10.09
C ARG A 326 -10.39 -0.56 10.95
N ALA A 327 -10.81 -1.77 11.29
CA ALA A 327 -11.86 -2.11 12.25
C ALA A 327 -11.37 -3.13 13.30
N LEU A 328 -10.26 -3.84 13.05
CA LEU A 328 -9.66 -4.83 13.95
C LEU A 328 -8.36 -4.31 14.57
N ILE A 329 -8.03 -4.82 15.75
CA ILE A 329 -6.73 -4.61 16.40
C ILE A 329 -5.70 -5.56 15.77
N HIS A 330 -4.53 -5.03 15.41
CA HIS A 330 -3.40 -5.82 14.96
C HIS A 330 -2.65 -6.37 16.18
N LYS A 331 -3.07 -7.53 16.69
CA LYS A 331 -2.64 -8.03 18.01
C LYS A 331 -1.14 -8.27 18.10
N GLU A 332 -0.56 -8.83 17.05
CA GLU A 332 0.86 -9.17 16.95
C GLU A 332 1.71 -7.90 16.99
N ALA A 333 1.27 -6.86 16.30
CA ALA A 333 1.95 -5.57 16.32
C ALA A 333 1.77 -4.81 17.64
N VAL A 334 0.60 -4.92 18.29
CA VAL A 334 0.41 -4.40 19.65
C VAL A 334 1.42 -5.04 20.60
N LYS A 335 1.58 -6.37 20.54
CA LYS A 335 2.57 -7.08 21.36
C LYS A 335 3.99 -6.65 21.04
N LEU A 336 4.35 -6.51 19.75
CA LEU A 336 5.66 -6.02 19.33
C LEU A 336 5.99 -4.64 19.92
N ILE A 337 5.04 -3.69 19.84
CA ILE A 337 5.26 -2.33 20.35
C ILE A 337 5.25 -2.29 21.87
N GLU A 338 4.43 -3.11 22.52
CA GLU A 338 4.47 -3.30 23.98
C GLU A 338 5.84 -3.79 24.45
N ASP A 339 6.36 -4.84 23.82
CA ASP A 339 7.68 -5.39 24.13
C ASP A 339 8.77 -4.37 23.87
N TRP A 340 8.71 -3.67 22.73
CA TRP A 340 9.69 -2.65 22.37
C TRP A 340 9.72 -1.50 23.38
N ILE A 341 8.57 -1.03 23.87
CA ILE A 341 8.53 0.03 24.89
C ILE A 341 9.05 -0.48 26.24
N ASN A 342 8.70 -1.70 26.64
CA ASN A 342 9.15 -2.28 27.90
C ASN A 342 10.66 -2.61 27.91
N ASP A 343 11.27 -2.85 26.75
CA ASP A 343 12.71 -3.09 26.58
C ASP A 343 13.55 -1.79 26.62
N MET A 344 12.92 -0.61 26.53
CA MET A 344 13.63 0.67 26.62
C MET A 344 14.15 0.92 28.04
N GLU A 345 15.38 1.42 28.14
CA GLU A 345 15.91 1.93 29.40
C GLU A 345 15.15 3.20 29.84
N SER A 346 14.79 3.25 31.12
CA SER A 346 13.97 4.31 31.73
C SER A 346 14.71 5.60 32.04
#